data_AF-A0A9J6ETA4-F1
#
_entry.id   AF-A0A9J6ETA4-F1
#
_cell.length_a   1.000
_cell.length_b   1.000
_cell.length_c   1.000
_cell.angle_alpha   90.00
_cell.angle_beta   90.00
_cell.angle_gamma   90.00
#
_symmetry.space_group_name_H-M   'P 1'
#
loop_
_entity.id
_entity.type
_entity.pdbx_description
1 polymer ?
#
loop_
_entity_poly.entity_id
_entity_poly.type
_entity_poly.pdbx_seq_one_letter_code
_entity_poly.pdbx_strand_id
1 'polypeptide(L)'
;MQVPNYVYCGASIVRCTLFRRHTEVCYNCGSLGHRADVCPNPNTTWCRKCGLKTPPENHQCKPHCTLCGGPHPTADKDCKRKFQVPYIVRQRRRRRRRRGRSRSRGSSGASSRDSSATSSTYATSRRSRSLTPTARRRSAQRSHSRSRRHSPSRQAELTWADRVQGKKPPLRSTPPVTKVTRPSLPEHESEVVTTLREELAGLRATIQQLTTQLNEARHQIQTLTAPKDPPSSTVDVSKPKRRAPPLREADTNDSDSPEDTLNEILRLTRENHDNIDTLSRRVEALEQKATIKAKTKARTVVSVDPTANLPGPPNSM
;
A
#
# COMPACT_ATOMS: atom_id res chain seq x y z
N MET A 1 -7.09 21.11 2.28
CA MET A 1 -5.91 21.91 1.87
C MET A 1 -5.67 21.76 0.38
N GLN A 2 -5.63 22.87 -0.35
CA GLN A 2 -5.36 22.92 -1.78
C GLN A 2 -3.90 23.32 -1.98
N VAL A 3 -3.13 22.52 -2.73
CA VAL A 3 -1.72 22.82 -3.04
C VAL A 3 -1.70 23.95 -4.09
N PRO A 4 -0.97 25.05 -3.88
CA PRO A 4 -0.82 26.12 -4.87
C PRO A 4 -0.24 25.58 -6.18
N ASN A 5 -0.63 26.15 -7.32
CA ASN A 5 -0.04 25.79 -8.62
C ASN A 5 1.27 26.52 -8.90
N TYR A 6 1.50 27.66 -8.23
CA TYR A 6 2.67 28.50 -8.39
C TYR A 6 3.08 29.06 -7.02
N VAL A 7 4.37 29.23 -6.82
CA VAL A 7 4.96 29.89 -5.65
C VAL A 7 6.01 30.91 -6.12
N TYR A 8 6.16 31.99 -5.36
CA TYR A 8 7.24 32.94 -5.56
C TYR A 8 8.50 32.42 -4.86
N CYS A 9 9.60 32.30 -5.61
CA CYS A 9 10.93 32.04 -5.08
C CYS A 9 11.82 33.22 -5.48
N GLY A 10 11.98 34.18 -4.56
CA GLY A 10 12.58 35.47 -4.86
C GLY A 10 11.75 36.26 -5.89
N ALA A 11 12.40 36.75 -6.95
CA ALA A 11 11.74 37.49 -8.04
C ALA A 11 11.10 36.58 -9.12
N SER A 12 11.18 35.26 -8.99
CA SER A 12 10.68 34.31 -10.00
C SER A 12 9.43 33.55 -9.53
N ILE A 13 8.48 33.38 -10.45
CA ILE A 13 7.30 32.53 -10.25
C ILE A 13 7.63 31.11 -10.72
N VAL A 14 7.63 30.15 -9.80
CA VAL A 14 7.92 28.74 -10.09
C VAL A 14 6.63 27.94 -10.05
N ARG A 15 6.41 27.10 -11.06
CA ARG A 15 5.27 26.18 -11.07
C ARG A 15 5.47 25.06 -10.05
N CYS A 16 4.54 24.92 -9.13
CA CYS A 16 4.51 23.80 -8.21
C CYS A 16 4.09 22.52 -8.93
N THR A 17 5.04 21.61 -9.12
CA THR A 17 4.72 20.23 -9.50
C THR A 17 4.61 19.37 -8.25
N LEU A 18 3.60 18.49 -8.21
CA LEU A 18 3.51 17.49 -7.14
C LEU A 18 4.79 16.64 -7.16
N PHE A 19 5.50 16.64 -6.03
CA PHE A 19 6.65 15.77 -5.83
C PHE A 19 6.25 14.33 -6.11
N ARG A 20 7.01 13.66 -6.97
CA ARG A 20 6.84 12.24 -7.29
C ARG A 20 7.96 11.49 -6.57
N ARG A 21 7.61 10.72 -5.55
CA ARG A 21 8.56 9.85 -4.88
C ARG A 21 9.05 8.79 -5.86
N HIS A 22 10.35 8.70 -6.06
CA HIS A 22 10.94 7.62 -6.86
C HIS A 22 11.02 6.36 -5.99
N THR A 23 10.72 5.22 -6.57
CA THR A 23 11.02 3.93 -5.97
C THR A 23 12.52 3.72 -6.11
N GLU A 24 13.25 3.90 -5.02
CA GLU A 24 14.68 3.63 -4.97
C GLU A 24 14.92 2.13 -4.98
N VAL A 25 15.81 1.71 -5.86
CA VAL A 25 16.33 0.35 -5.98
C VAL A 25 17.74 0.38 -5.42
N CYS A 26 18.04 -0.47 -4.46
CA CYS A 26 19.38 -0.54 -3.89
C CYS A 26 20.40 -0.92 -4.97
N TYR A 27 21.46 -0.12 -5.11
CA TYR A 27 22.50 -0.38 -6.11
C TYR A 27 23.33 -1.63 -5.83
N ASN A 28 23.38 -2.08 -4.56
CA ASN A 28 24.15 -3.25 -4.14
C ASN A 28 23.34 -4.53 -4.35
N CYS A 29 22.17 -4.65 -3.73
CA CYS A 29 21.42 -5.92 -3.74
C CYS A 29 20.18 -5.94 -4.66
N GLY A 30 19.83 -4.83 -5.31
CA GLY A 30 18.68 -4.75 -6.21
C GLY A 30 17.29 -4.76 -5.55
N SER A 31 17.24 -4.85 -4.22
CA SER A 31 15.99 -4.80 -3.47
C SER A 31 15.43 -3.39 -3.40
N LEU A 32 14.11 -3.28 -3.23
CA LEU A 32 13.41 -2.01 -3.10
C LEU A 32 13.40 -1.53 -1.65
N GLY A 33 13.35 -0.22 -1.46
CA GLY A 33 13.00 0.38 -0.17
C GLY A 33 14.17 0.82 0.71
N HIS A 34 15.41 0.63 0.27
CA HIS A 34 16.60 1.13 0.97
C HIS A 34 17.65 1.65 0.00
N ARG A 35 18.55 2.49 0.53
CA ARG A 35 19.70 3.05 -0.19
C ARG A 35 20.92 2.13 -0.02
N ALA A 36 21.90 2.27 -0.90
CA ALA A 36 23.08 1.40 -0.92
C ALA A 36 23.95 1.49 0.35
N ASP A 37 23.99 2.65 1.00
CA ASP A 37 24.70 2.93 2.25
C ASP A 37 24.08 2.24 3.47
N VAL A 38 22.78 1.97 3.45
CA VAL A 38 22.03 1.28 4.51
C VAL A 38 21.55 -0.10 4.05
N CYS A 39 22.29 -0.72 3.13
CA CYS A 39 21.92 -2.01 2.59
C CYS A 39 22.13 -3.12 3.63
N PRO A 40 21.12 -3.95 3.94
CA PRO A 40 21.30 -5.08 4.85
C PRO A 40 22.21 -6.16 4.27
N ASN A 41 22.33 -6.24 2.93
CA ASN A 41 23.09 -7.25 2.22
C ASN A 41 24.08 -6.59 1.25
N PRO A 42 25.15 -5.93 1.74
CA PRO A 42 26.09 -5.21 0.90
C PRO A 42 26.92 -6.13 0.00
N ASN A 43 27.15 -7.37 0.42
CA ASN A 43 27.99 -8.33 -0.29
C ASN A 43 27.27 -9.08 -1.43
N THR A 44 25.93 -9.00 -1.49
CA THR A 44 25.17 -9.64 -2.56
C THR A 44 25.28 -8.80 -3.82
N THR A 45 26.03 -9.27 -4.81
CA THR A 45 26.07 -8.66 -6.13
C THR A 45 24.82 -9.06 -6.93
N TRP A 46 24.37 -8.19 -7.82
CA TRP A 46 23.26 -8.47 -8.73
C TRP A 46 23.50 -7.80 -10.07
N CYS A 47 22.94 -8.35 -11.13
CA CYS A 47 23.00 -7.73 -12.43
C CYS A 47 21.96 -6.60 -12.52
N ARG A 48 22.39 -5.41 -12.95
CA ARG A 48 21.49 -4.24 -13.12
C ARG A 48 20.65 -4.34 -14.39
N LYS A 49 21.09 -5.14 -15.36
CA LYS A 49 20.45 -5.28 -16.68
C LYS A 49 19.30 -6.28 -16.62
N CYS A 50 19.58 -7.51 -16.23
CA CYS A 50 18.59 -8.52 -15.87
C CYS A 50 18.65 -8.61 -14.35
N GLY A 51 17.63 -8.52 -13.51
CA GLY A 51 17.79 -8.58 -12.05
C GLY A 51 18.30 -9.88 -11.42
N LEU A 52 19.19 -10.65 -12.07
CA LEU A 52 19.78 -11.89 -11.56
C LEU A 52 20.67 -11.61 -10.36
N LYS A 53 20.45 -12.36 -9.27
CA LYS A 53 21.29 -12.32 -8.07
C LYS A 53 22.55 -13.16 -8.30
N THR A 54 23.70 -12.64 -7.89
CA THR A 54 25.01 -13.29 -8.02
C THR A 54 25.30 -13.75 -9.45
N PRO A 55 25.30 -12.81 -10.43
CA PRO A 55 25.54 -13.16 -11.82
C PRO A 55 26.99 -13.67 -12.01
N PRO A 56 27.22 -14.65 -12.92
CA PRO A 56 28.57 -14.94 -13.38
C PRO A 56 29.17 -13.73 -14.09
N GLU A 57 30.50 -13.57 -14.00
CA GLU A 57 31.23 -12.40 -14.51
C GLU A 57 30.89 -12.06 -15.97
N ASN A 58 30.69 -13.07 -16.81
CA ASN A 58 30.40 -12.92 -18.24
C ASN A 58 29.06 -13.55 -18.66
N HIS A 59 27.99 -13.27 -17.93
CA HIS A 59 26.67 -13.74 -18.33
C HIS A 59 26.05 -12.89 -19.46
N GLN A 60 25.56 -13.56 -20.51
CA GLN A 60 24.73 -12.93 -21.53
C GLN A 60 23.34 -12.66 -20.94
N CYS A 61 23.04 -11.39 -20.64
CA CYS A 61 21.78 -10.99 -20.05
C CYS A 61 20.82 -10.37 -21.06
N LYS A 62 19.54 -10.78 -20.99
CA LYS A 62 18.43 -10.05 -21.60
C LYS A 62 17.94 -9.00 -20.60
N PRO A 63 17.91 -7.70 -20.97
CA PRO A 63 17.52 -6.65 -20.03
C PRO A 63 16.07 -6.83 -19.60
N HIS A 64 15.84 -6.84 -18.29
CA HIS A 64 14.51 -6.90 -17.71
C HIS A 64 14.42 -6.04 -16.45
N CYS A 65 13.32 -5.32 -16.32
CA CYS A 65 13.10 -4.43 -15.19
C CYS A 65 12.36 -5.16 -14.08
N THR A 66 12.93 -5.24 -12.88
CA THR A 66 12.27 -5.88 -11.72
C THR A 66 11.06 -5.07 -11.22
N LEU A 67 11.00 -3.76 -11.49
CA LEU A 67 9.88 -2.90 -11.08
C LEU A 67 8.62 -3.11 -11.93
N CYS A 68 8.79 -3.20 -13.25
CA CYS A 68 7.66 -3.21 -14.20
C CYS A 68 7.55 -4.48 -15.04
N GLY A 69 8.58 -5.32 -15.09
CA GLY A 69 8.67 -6.48 -15.98
C GLY A 69 8.99 -6.14 -17.43
N GLY A 70 9.31 -4.88 -17.76
CA GLY A 70 9.57 -4.42 -19.14
C GLY A 70 10.97 -4.75 -19.67
N PRO A 71 11.18 -4.67 -20.99
CA PRO A 71 12.45 -5.00 -21.67
C PRO A 71 13.46 -3.83 -21.60
N HIS A 72 13.76 -3.39 -20.38
CA HIS A 72 14.73 -2.34 -20.12
C HIS A 72 15.41 -2.62 -18.76
N PRO A 73 16.64 -2.11 -18.51
CA PRO A 73 17.31 -2.33 -17.24
C PRO A 73 16.50 -1.77 -16.05
N THR A 74 16.78 -2.30 -14.87
CA THR A 74 16.13 -1.81 -13.65
C THR A 74 16.63 -0.39 -13.33
N ALA A 75 15.72 0.50 -12.89
CA ALA A 75 15.95 1.92 -12.63
C ALA A 75 16.10 2.85 -13.86
N ASP A 76 15.87 2.33 -15.06
CA ASP A 76 15.90 3.14 -16.29
C ASP A 76 14.93 4.33 -16.25
N LYS A 77 15.27 5.41 -16.96
CA LYS A 77 14.46 6.64 -17.02
C LYS A 77 13.09 6.38 -17.66
N ASP A 78 13.01 5.42 -18.57
CA ASP A 78 11.80 5.05 -19.28
C ASP A 78 10.86 4.14 -18.47
N CYS A 79 11.28 3.69 -17.29
CA CYS A 79 10.46 2.87 -16.41
C CYS A 79 9.27 3.68 -15.84
N LYS A 80 8.08 3.48 -16.39
CA LYS A 80 6.84 4.14 -15.90
C LYS A 80 6.51 3.82 -14.44
N ARG A 81 6.98 2.67 -13.91
CA ARG A 81 6.78 2.26 -12.51
C ARG A 81 7.88 2.73 -11.55
N LYS A 82 8.91 3.43 -12.04
CA LYS A 82 9.91 4.09 -11.20
C LYS A 82 9.32 5.15 -10.29
N PHE A 83 8.25 5.82 -10.73
CA PHE A 83 7.62 6.89 -9.97
C PHE A 83 6.40 6.34 -9.23
N GLN A 84 6.39 6.43 -7.90
CA GLN A 84 5.18 6.16 -7.15
C GLN A 84 4.13 7.22 -7.45
N VAL A 85 2.91 6.77 -7.74
CA VAL A 85 1.77 7.68 -7.92
C VAL A 85 1.47 8.31 -6.56
N PRO A 86 1.57 9.65 -6.41
CA PRO A 86 1.34 10.31 -5.12
C PRO A 86 -0.07 10.00 -4.59
N TYR A 87 -0.22 9.90 -3.27
CA TYR A 87 -1.48 9.56 -2.62
C TYR A 87 -2.65 10.45 -3.10
N ILE A 88 -2.42 11.76 -3.24
CA ILE A 88 -3.41 12.72 -3.71
C ILE A 88 -3.93 12.36 -5.12
N VAL A 89 -3.05 11.91 -6.01
CA VAL A 89 -3.41 11.49 -7.36
C VAL A 89 -4.22 10.19 -7.31
N ARG A 90 -3.82 9.22 -6.47
CA ARG A 90 -4.56 7.98 -6.25
C ARG A 90 -5.95 8.24 -5.67
N GLN A 91 -6.06 9.12 -4.68
CA GLN A 91 -7.32 9.54 -4.06
C GLN A 91 -8.25 10.25 -5.07
N ARG A 92 -7.72 11.17 -5.88
CA ARG A 92 -8.48 11.83 -6.97
C ARG A 92 -8.97 10.84 -8.01
N ARG A 93 -8.14 9.88 -8.44
CA ARG A 93 -8.55 8.78 -9.35
C ARG A 93 -9.67 7.95 -8.73
N ARG A 94 -9.57 7.57 -7.45
CA ARG A 94 -10.63 6.84 -6.72
C ARG A 94 -11.94 7.62 -6.68
N ARG A 95 -11.90 8.92 -6.37
CA ARG A 95 -13.09 9.81 -6.35
C ARG A 95 -13.74 9.93 -7.73
N ARG A 96 -12.95 10.07 -8.81
CA ARG A 96 -13.46 10.08 -10.19
C ARG A 96 -14.14 8.77 -10.57
N ARG A 97 -13.53 7.62 -10.25
CA ARG A 97 -14.13 6.29 -10.50
C ARG A 97 -15.48 6.11 -9.78
N ARG A 98 -15.58 6.57 -8.52
CA ARG A 98 -16.85 6.55 -7.78
C ARG A 98 -17.93 7.39 -8.46
N ARG A 99 -17.61 8.62 -8.88
CA ARG A 99 -18.55 9.50 -9.59
C ARG A 99 -19.00 8.94 -10.95
N GLY A 100 -18.07 8.35 -11.72
CA GLY A 100 -18.37 7.73 -13.00
C GLY A 100 -19.33 6.54 -12.86
N ARG A 101 -19.15 5.71 -11.82
CA ARG A 101 -20.04 4.59 -11.51
C ARG A 101 -21.46 5.05 -11.12
N SER A 102 -21.59 6.11 -10.33
CA SER A 102 -22.90 6.67 -9.97
C SER A 102 -23.67 7.20 -11.18
N ARG A 103 -22.97 7.82 -12.15
CA ARG A 103 -23.59 8.30 -13.39
C ARG A 103 -23.98 7.17 -14.34
N SER A 104 -23.23 6.08 -14.36
CA SER A 104 -23.52 4.95 -15.26
C SER A 104 -24.71 4.11 -14.78
N ARG A 105 -24.97 4.04 -13.46
CA ARG A 105 -26.16 3.35 -12.91
C ARG A 105 -27.47 4.14 -12.99
N GLY A 106 -27.40 5.48 -13.09
CA GLY A 106 -28.59 6.32 -13.21
C GLY A 106 -29.09 6.53 -14.65
N SER A 107 -28.35 6.07 -15.67
CA SER A 107 -28.70 6.27 -17.07
C SER A 107 -29.36 5.07 -17.75
N SER A 108 -29.51 3.94 -17.04
CA SER A 108 -30.14 2.72 -17.56
C SER A 108 -31.63 2.60 -17.26
N GLY A 109 -32.24 3.62 -16.62
CA GLY A 109 -33.66 3.64 -16.24
C GLY A 109 -34.56 4.56 -17.06
N ALA A 110 -34.04 5.21 -18.12
CA ALA A 110 -34.80 6.19 -18.93
C ALA A 110 -35.13 5.69 -20.34
N SER A 111 -35.29 4.38 -20.53
CA SER A 111 -35.81 3.80 -21.77
C SER A 111 -36.64 2.56 -21.48
N SER A 112 -37.77 2.77 -20.81
CA SER A 112 -38.93 1.89 -20.97
C SER A 112 -40.17 2.66 -20.53
N ARG A 113 -40.72 3.45 -21.45
CA ARG A 113 -42.16 3.75 -21.49
C ARG A 113 -42.54 4.19 -22.90
N ASP A 114 -43.15 3.22 -23.56
CA ASP A 114 -44.19 3.32 -24.58
C ASP A 114 -44.07 4.31 -25.72
N SER A 115 -43.88 3.69 -26.88
CA SER A 115 -44.63 3.99 -28.10
C SER A 115 -46.13 4.13 -27.82
N SER A 116 -46.73 5.25 -28.24
CA SER A 116 -47.90 5.27 -29.12
C SER A 116 -48.24 6.68 -29.60
N ALA A 117 -48.17 6.87 -30.92
CA ALA A 117 -48.91 7.82 -31.75
C ALA A 117 -48.60 9.33 -31.54
N THR A 118 -48.20 10.14 -32.51
CA THR A 118 -48.67 10.27 -33.90
C THR A 118 -47.65 11.12 -34.68
N SER A 119 -47.66 10.92 -36.00
CA SER A 119 -46.93 11.60 -37.05
C SER A 119 -46.80 13.13 -36.91
N SER A 120 -45.59 13.67 -37.03
CA SER A 120 -45.41 14.94 -37.74
C SER A 120 -44.00 15.08 -38.32
N THR A 121 -44.03 15.07 -39.65
CA THR A 121 -43.09 15.50 -40.67
C THR A 121 -42.14 16.67 -40.33
N TYR A 122 -40.96 16.63 -40.97
CA TYR A 122 -39.89 17.64 -41.04
C TYR A 122 -38.97 17.79 -39.82
N ALA A 123 -37.83 17.10 -39.88
CA ALA A 123 -36.52 17.77 -39.84
C ALA A 123 -35.40 16.77 -40.10
N THR A 124 -34.93 16.81 -41.34
CA THR A 124 -33.64 16.33 -41.80
C THR A 124 -32.50 16.72 -40.86
N SER A 125 -31.72 15.76 -40.37
CA SER A 125 -30.24 15.86 -40.35
C SER A 125 -29.64 14.54 -39.84
N ARG A 126 -29.74 13.51 -40.67
CA ARG A 126 -28.74 12.44 -40.71
C ARG A 126 -27.41 13.08 -41.08
N ARG A 127 -26.48 13.20 -40.13
CA ARG A 127 -25.06 13.33 -40.47
C ARG A 127 -24.33 12.09 -40.01
N SER A 128 -24.48 11.05 -40.84
CA SER A 128 -23.47 10.02 -41.04
C SER A 128 -22.10 10.69 -41.13
N ARG A 129 -21.20 10.35 -40.21
CA ARG A 129 -19.76 10.60 -40.37
C ARG A 129 -19.05 9.27 -40.39
N SER A 130 -19.17 8.64 -41.55
CA SER A 130 -18.14 7.78 -42.09
C SER A 130 -16.98 8.67 -42.64
N LEU A 131 -15.78 8.08 -42.58
CA LEU A 131 -14.58 8.38 -43.37
C LEU A 131 -13.56 9.45 -42.91
N THR A 132 -12.35 8.91 -42.74
CA THR A 132 -10.99 9.43 -43.01
C THR A 132 -10.17 10.07 -41.87
N PRO A 133 -8.93 9.55 -41.63
CA PRO A 133 -7.93 10.20 -40.81
C PRO A 133 -7.20 11.24 -41.66
N THR A 134 -7.72 12.47 -41.71
CA THR A 134 -6.97 13.57 -42.31
C THR A 134 -5.93 14.10 -41.33
N ALA A 135 -4.69 13.99 -41.77
CA ALA A 135 -3.50 14.58 -41.22
C ALA A 135 -3.73 16.03 -40.77
N ARG A 136 -3.89 16.26 -39.46
CA ARG A 136 -3.72 17.59 -38.88
C ARG A 136 -2.27 17.78 -38.49
N ARG A 137 -1.45 17.99 -39.52
CA ARG A 137 -0.21 18.78 -39.43
C ARG A 137 -0.57 20.11 -38.76
N ARG A 138 -0.19 20.27 -37.49
CA ARG A 138 0.01 21.60 -36.89
C ARG A 138 1.46 21.71 -36.51
N SER A 139 2.23 22.10 -37.52
CA SER A 139 3.42 22.91 -37.40
C SER A 139 3.15 24.08 -36.44
N ALA A 140 3.71 23.99 -35.25
CA ALA A 140 3.98 25.15 -34.41
C ALA A 140 5.47 25.11 -34.09
N GLN A 141 6.26 25.54 -35.07
CA GLN A 141 7.58 26.10 -34.83
C GLN A 141 7.39 27.25 -33.84
N ARG A 142 7.81 27.05 -32.60
CA ARG A 142 8.16 28.16 -31.70
C ARG A 142 9.59 27.98 -31.26
N SER A 143 10.45 28.42 -32.15
CA SER A 143 11.82 28.85 -31.88
C SER A 143 11.77 29.91 -30.77
N HIS A 144 12.27 29.58 -29.59
CA HIS A 144 12.65 30.60 -28.61
C HIS A 144 14.01 30.26 -28.02
N SER A 145 15.00 30.62 -28.82
CA SER A 145 16.35 30.96 -28.40
C SER A 145 16.27 32.08 -27.36
N ARG A 146 16.44 31.75 -26.09
CA ARG A 146 16.84 32.74 -25.08
C ARG A 146 18.03 32.21 -24.31
N SER A 147 19.18 32.42 -24.93
CA SER A 147 20.46 32.62 -24.30
C SER A 147 20.33 33.69 -23.21
N ARG A 148 20.46 33.30 -21.94
CA ARG A 148 20.86 34.22 -20.87
C ARG A 148 22.08 33.66 -20.18
N ARG A 149 23.22 34.26 -20.55
CA ARG A 149 24.43 34.31 -19.74
C ARG A 149 24.07 34.95 -18.41
N HIS A 150 24.37 34.27 -17.31
CA HIS A 150 24.49 34.93 -16.01
C HIS A 150 25.86 34.60 -15.44
N SER A 151 26.64 35.67 -15.26
CA SER A 151 27.89 35.73 -14.52
C SER A 151 27.67 35.31 -13.05
N PRO A 152 28.66 34.68 -12.40
CA PRO A 152 28.52 34.17 -11.04
C PRO A 152 28.77 35.30 -10.04
N SER A 153 27.69 35.78 -9.41
CA SER A 153 27.79 36.58 -8.19
C SER A 153 28.08 35.63 -7.02
N ARG A 154 29.32 35.66 -6.54
CA ARG A 154 29.78 35.02 -5.30
C ARG A 154 29.08 35.70 -4.12
N GLN A 155 27.99 35.10 -3.66
CA GLN A 155 27.57 35.24 -2.26
C GLN A 155 27.51 33.83 -1.69
N ALA A 156 28.39 33.59 -0.73
CA ALA A 156 28.52 32.33 -0.02
C ALA A 156 27.21 32.04 0.73
N GLU A 157 26.34 31.25 0.12
CA GLU A 157 25.21 30.64 0.81
C GLU A 157 25.77 29.57 1.76
N LEU A 158 25.63 29.84 3.06
CA LEU A 158 25.78 28.85 4.11
C LEU A 158 24.93 27.63 3.76
N THR A 159 25.60 26.51 3.56
CA THR A 159 24.95 25.29 3.13
C THR A 159 24.13 24.71 4.27
N TRP A 160 23.04 24.02 3.94
CA TRP A 160 22.20 23.35 4.95
C TRP A 160 23.00 22.39 5.84
N ALA A 161 24.16 21.89 5.34
CA ALA A 161 25.10 21.07 6.08
C ALA A 161 25.75 21.80 7.28
N ASP A 162 26.01 23.11 7.18
CA ASP A 162 26.60 23.91 8.27
C ASP A 162 25.62 24.12 9.43
N ARG A 163 24.32 24.00 9.18
CA ARG A 163 23.27 24.14 10.19
C ARG A 163 23.06 22.89 11.04
N VAL A 164 23.58 21.73 10.60
CA VAL A 164 23.41 20.43 11.28
C VAL A 164 24.64 20.07 12.12
N GLN A 165 25.81 20.66 11.83
CA GLN A 165 27.01 20.50 12.66
C GLN A 165 26.94 21.43 13.88
N GLY A 166 26.32 20.93 14.96
CA GLY A 166 26.01 21.67 16.19
C GLY A 166 27.22 22.25 16.92
N LYS A 167 27.71 23.41 16.48
CA LYS A 167 28.49 24.32 17.34
C LYS A 167 27.52 25.05 18.28
N LYS A 168 27.38 24.52 19.50
CA LYS A 168 26.63 25.14 20.58
C LYS A 168 27.26 26.51 20.90
N PRO A 169 26.51 27.63 20.88
CA PRO A 169 26.99 28.88 21.47
C PRO A 169 27.14 28.70 23.00
N PRO A 170 28.06 29.45 23.65
CA PRO A 170 28.36 29.27 25.07
C PRO A 170 27.15 29.59 25.95
N LEU A 171 26.98 28.74 26.95
CA LEU A 171 25.90 28.69 27.92
C LEU A 171 25.76 30.02 28.68
N ARG A 172 24.57 30.62 28.59
CA ARG A 172 24.11 31.65 29.53
C ARG A 172 23.33 30.93 30.63
N SER A 173 23.75 31.11 31.87
CA SER A 173 23.23 30.54 33.11
C SER A 173 21.71 30.67 33.25
N THR A 174 21.02 29.55 33.46
CA THR A 174 19.58 29.50 33.79
C THR A 174 19.35 29.57 35.31
N PRO A 175 18.31 30.28 35.79
CA PRO A 175 17.91 30.35 37.20
C PRO A 175 17.19 29.07 37.68
N PRO A 176 17.02 28.86 39.01
CA PRO A 176 16.53 27.61 39.58
C PRO A 176 15.05 27.36 39.28
N VAL A 177 14.76 26.12 38.87
CA VAL A 177 13.43 25.59 38.54
C VAL A 177 12.61 25.42 39.80
N THR A 178 11.53 26.20 39.94
CA THR A 178 10.46 25.96 40.89
C THR A 178 9.57 24.81 40.38
N LYS A 179 9.29 23.85 41.26
CA LYS A 179 8.45 22.68 40.98
C LYS A 179 7.00 23.13 40.75
N VAL A 180 6.57 23.19 39.50
CA VAL A 180 5.15 23.40 39.15
C VAL A 180 4.44 22.05 39.21
N THR A 181 3.59 21.90 40.23
CA THR A 181 2.64 20.79 40.37
C THR A 181 1.68 20.81 39.18
N ARG A 182 1.73 19.74 38.39
CA ARG A 182 0.97 19.56 37.15
C ARG A 182 -0.48 19.17 37.49
N PRO A 183 -1.50 19.84 36.97
CA PRO A 183 -2.89 19.44 37.19
C PRO A 183 -3.17 18.08 36.54
N SER A 184 -3.90 17.23 37.27
CA SER A 184 -4.34 15.90 36.87
C SER A 184 -5.08 15.93 35.53
N LEU A 185 -4.67 15.07 34.59
CA LEU A 185 -5.36 14.82 33.32
C LEU A 185 -6.71 14.13 33.56
N PRO A 186 -7.73 14.39 32.73
CA PRO A 186 -9.09 13.89 32.92
C PRO A 186 -9.17 12.36 32.77
N GLU A 187 -9.83 11.72 33.75
CA GLU A 187 -10.01 10.27 33.92
C GLU A 187 -10.62 9.56 32.69
N HIS A 188 -11.36 10.30 31.86
CA HIS A 188 -11.98 9.82 30.63
C HIS A 188 -10.94 9.37 29.56
N GLU A 189 -9.71 9.89 29.58
CA GLU A 189 -8.68 9.40 28.64
C GLU A 189 -8.16 8.01 29.03
N SER A 190 -8.12 7.68 30.32
CA SER A 190 -7.69 6.36 30.80
C SER A 190 -8.65 5.27 30.37
N GLU A 191 -9.96 5.52 30.49
CA GLU A 191 -11.02 4.56 30.12
C GLU A 191 -11.00 4.20 28.63
N VAL A 192 -10.76 5.19 27.76
CA VAL A 192 -10.64 4.93 26.31
C VAL A 192 -9.38 4.12 25.98
N VAL A 193 -8.32 4.24 26.77
CA VAL A 193 -7.08 3.47 26.55
C VAL A 193 -7.20 2.05 27.10
N THR A 194 -7.90 1.84 28.22
CA THR A 194 -8.15 0.50 28.77
C THR A 194 -9.06 -0.31 27.84
N THR A 195 -10.17 0.27 27.38
CA THR A 195 -11.08 -0.37 26.42
C THR A 195 -10.37 -0.78 25.13
N LEU A 196 -9.54 0.09 24.54
CA LEU A 196 -8.75 -0.26 23.35
C LEU A 196 -7.72 -1.39 23.61
N ARG A 197 -7.18 -1.49 24.82
CA ARG A 197 -6.26 -2.59 25.18
C ARG A 197 -7.00 -3.91 25.34
N GLU A 198 -8.19 -3.89 25.93
CA GLU A 198 -9.06 -5.07 26.05
C GLU A 198 -9.50 -5.57 24.67
N GLU A 199 -9.92 -4.66 23.78
CA GLU A 199 -10.24 -5.01 22.38
C GLU A 199 -9.04 -5.64 21.65
N LEU A 200 -7.84 -5.07 21.83
CA LEU A 200 -6.62 -5.63 21.23
C LEU A 200 -6.29 -7.01 21.80
N ALA A 201 -6.48 -7.23 23.10
CA ALA A 201 -6.29 -8.53 23.72
C ALA A 201 -7.29 -9.56 23.17
N GLY A 202 -8.57 -9.20 23.04
CA GLY A 202 -9.60 -10.07 22.45
C GLY A 202 -9.34 -10.42 20.99
N LEU A 203 -8.89 -9.45 20.18
CA LEU A 203 -8.51 -9.70 18.78
C LEU A 203 -7.28 -10.61 18.66
N ARG A 204 -6.30 -10.49 19.57
CA ARG A 204 -5.14 -11.39 19.58
C ARG A 204 -5.52 -12.82 19.98
N ALA A 205 -6.41 -12.98 20.96
CA ALA A 205 -6.92 -14.30 21.36
C ALA A 205 -7.67 -14.98 20.20
N THR A 206 -8.52 -14.25 19.46
CA THR A 206 -9.24 -14.82 18.30
C THR A 206 -8.29 -15.22 17.16
N ILE A 207 -7.25 -14.43 16.89
CA ILE A 207 -6.21 -14.81 15.91
C ILE A 207 -5.49 -16.09 16.33
N GLN A 208 -5.14 -16.23 17.61
CA GLN A 208 -4.50 -17.46 18.11
C GLN A 208 -5.42 -18.67 17.96
N GLN A 209 -6.70 -18.55 18.31
CA GLN A 209 -7.70 -19.61 18.16
C GLN A 209 -7.89 -20.04 16.69
N LEU A 210 -7.99 -19.08 15.76
CA LEU A 210 -8.09 -19.40 14.33
C LEU A 210 -6.81 -20.05 13.80
N THR A 211 -5.64 -19.67 14.31
CA THR A 211 -4.36 -20.26 13.94
C THR A 211 -4.27 -21.71 14.40
N THR A 212 -4.72 -22.04 15.62
CA THR A 212 -4.76 -23.42 16.10
C THR A 212 -5.72 -24.27 15.27
N GLN A 213 -6.91 -23.75 14.94
CA GLN A 213 -7.87 -24.44 14.07
C GLN A 213 -7.30 -24.70 12.66
N LEU A 214 -6.54 -23.77 12.08
CA LEU A 214 -5.88 -23.97 10.79
C LEU A 214 -4.82 -25.06 10.83
N ASN A 215 -4.05 -25.16 11.92
CA ASN A 215 -3.05 -26.20 12.08
C ASN A 215 -3.69 -27.58 12.25
N GLU A 216 -4.79 -27.66 13.00
CA GLU A 216 -5.58 -28.89 13.15
C GLU A 216 -6.16 -29.35 11.81
N ALA A 217 -6.80 -28.45 11.05
CA ALA A 217 -7.32 -28.76 9.71
C ALA A 217 -6.21 -29.22 8.76
N ARG A 218 -5.01 -28.62 8.82
CA ARG A 218 -3.85 -29.09 8.04
C ARG A 218 -3.43 -30.51 8.42
N HIS A 219 -3.43 -30.86 9.71
CA HIS A 219 -3.14 -32.22 10.14
C HIS A 219 -4.20 -33.21 9.65
N GLN A 220 -5.49 -32.85 9.67
CA GLN A 220 -6.56 -33.68 9.11
C GLN A 220 -6.40 -33.89 7.59
N ILE A 221 -6.01 -32.85 6.84
CA ILE A 221 -5.69 -33.02 5.41
C ILE A 221 -4.50 -33.96 5.22
N GLN A 222 -3.45 -33.84 6.04
CA GLN A 222 -2.28 -34.74 5.95
C GLN A 222 -2.64 -36.20 6.24
N THR A 223 -3.52 -36.48 7.21
CA THR A 223 -3.95 -37.86 7.51
C THR A 223 -4.81 -38.46 6.39
N LEU A 224 -5.68 -37.66 5.77
CA LEU A 224 -6.52 -38.12 4.65
C LEU A 224 -5.76 -38.27 3.33
N THR A 225 -4.72 -37.44 3.11
CA THR A 225 -3.89 -37.46 1.89
C THR A 225 -2.68 -38.36 2.00
N ALA A 226 -2.39 -38.91 3.19
CA ALA A 226 -1.33 -39.89 3.36
C ALA A 226 -1.62 -41.10 2.46
N PRO A 227 -0.69 -41.46 1.56
CA PRO A 227 -0.86 -42.63 0.71
C PRO A 227 -1.04 -43.85 1.61
N LYS A 228 -2.20 -44.50 1.48
CA LYS A 228 -2.48 -45.77 2.11
C LYS A 228 -1.63 -46.81 1.38
N ASP A 229 -0.36 -46.90 1.74
CA ASP A 229 0.53 -47.92 1.21
C ASP A 229 -0.18 -49.27 1.41
N PRO A 230 -0.39 -50.06 0.33
CA PRO A 230 -0.98 -51.36 0.50
C PRO A 230 -0.04 -52.15 1.42
N PRO A 231 -0.56 -52.80 2.48
CA PRO A 231 0.26 -53.76 3.21
C PRO A 231 0.76 -54.75 2.17
N SER A 232 2.08 -54.84 2.01
CA SER A 232 2.78 -55.80 1.16
C SER A 232 2.36 -57.21 1.56
N SER A 233 1.21 -57.66 1.04
CA SER A 233 0.78 -59.03 1.12
C SER A 233 1.51 -59.78 0.01
N THR A 234 2.50 -60.55 0.43
CA THR A 234 3.02 -61.67 -0.33
C THR A 234 1.86 -62.60 -0.64
N VAL A 235 1.31 -62.51 -1.86
CA VAL A 235 0.31 -63.45 -2.36
C VAL A 235 1.06 -64.68 -2.86
N ASP A 236 1.09 -65.71 -2.02
CA ASP A 236 1.33 -67.08 -2.47
C ASP A 236 0.06 -67.59 -3.16
N VAL A 237 0.26 -68.20 -4.32
CA VAL A 237 -0.76 -68.60 -5.27
C VAL A 237 -1.26 -69.98 -4.89
N SER A 238 -2.51 -70.11 -4.45
CA SER A 238 -3.28 -71.36 -4.56
C SER A 238 -4.80 -71.14 -4.48
N LYS A 239 -5.46 -71.49 -5.59
CA LYS A 239 -6.92 -71.71 -5.81
C LYS A 239 -7.43 -72.85 -4.87
N PRO A 240 -8.75 -73.14 -4.66
CA PRO A 240 -9.86 -72.81 -5.55
C PRO A 240 -11.29 -72.54 -5.00
N LYS A 241 -12.06 -71.83 -5.84
CA LYS A 241 -13.46 -72.07 -6.26
C LYS A 241 -14.45 -72.64 -5.22
N ARG A 242 -15.24 -71.76 -4.61
CA ARG A 242 -16.63 -72.07 -4.20
C ARG A 242 -17.58 -70.89 -4.48
N ARG A 243 -18.71 -71.23 -5.11
CA ARG A 243 -19.86 -70.35 -5.35
C ARG A 243 -20.49 -69.96 -4.03
N ALA A 244 -20.80 -68.67 -3.88
CA ALA A 244 -21.65 -68.12 -2.81
C ALA A 244 -22.76 -67.24 -3.44
N PRO A 245 -23.91 -67.09 -2.77
CA PRO A 245 -25.19 -66.67 -3.35
C PRO A 245 -25.30 -65.13 -3.52
N PRO A 246 -26.28 -64.63 -4.30
CA PRO A 246 -26.46 -63.19 -4.53
C PRO A 246 -26.91 -62.50 -3.25
N LEU A 247 -26.01 -61.71 -2.65
CA LEU A 247 -26.34 -60.81 -1.56
C LEU A 247 -27.07 -59.60 -2.14
N ARG A 248 -28.24 -59.35 -1.57
CA ARG A 248 -29.07 -58.15 -1.78
C ARG A 248 -28.20 -56.89 -1.72
N GLU A 249 -28.28 -56.10 -2.77
CA GLU A 249 -27.86 -54.70 -2.82
C GLU A 249 -28.67 -53.97 -1.75
N ALA A 250 -28.07 -53.76 -0.58
CA ALA A 250 -28.57 -52.79 0.37
C ALA A 250 -28.19 -51.43 -0.19
N ASP A 251 -29.20 -50.60 -0.48
CA ASP A 251 -29.08 -49.20 -0.81
C ASP A 251 -28.22 -48.50 0.25
N THR A 252 -26.91 -48.41 0.00
CA THR A 252 -26.01 -47.58 0.76
C THR A 252 -26.33 -46.14 0.39
N ASN A 253 -27.25 -45.56 1.16
CA ASN A 253 -27.52 -44.13 1.20
C ASN A 253 -26.21 -43.34 1.09
N ASP A 254 -26.17 -42.45 0.09
CA ASP A 254 -25.45 -41.18 0.00
C ASP A 254 -24.46 -40.93 1.15
N SER A 255 -23.37 -41.70 1.17
CA SER A 255 -22.26 -41.42 2.06
C SER A 255 -21.47 -40.29 1.40
N ASP A 256 -21.59 -39.09 1.96
CA ASP A 256 -20.85 -37.87 1.59
C ASP A 256 -19.48 -38.24 1.02
N SER A 257 -19.29 -37.96 -0.27
CA SER A 257 -18.08 -38.31 -0.97
C SER A 257 -16.88 -37.74 -0.20
N PRO A 258 -15.81 -38.50 0.05
CA PRO A 258 -14.61 -37.99 0.71
C PRO A 258 -14.02 -36.78 -0.05
N GLU A 259 -14.34 -36.61 -1.33
CA GLU A 259 -13.99 -35.43 -2.11
C GLU A 259 -14.79 -34.19 -1.69
N ASP A 260 -16.07 -34.32 -1.36
CA ASP A 260 -16.93 -33.21 -0.93
C ASP A 260 -16.51 -32.71 0.46
N THR A 261 -16.18 -33.62 1.37
CA THR A 261 -15.63 -33.26 2.69
C THR A 261 -14.28 -32.54 2.57
N LEU A 262 -13.39 -33.00 1.68
CA LEU A 262 -12.12 -32.33 1.40
C LEU A 262 -12.32 -30.94 0.80
N ASN A 263 -13.24 -30.79 -0.14
CA ASN A 263 -13.57 -29.50 -0.77
C ASN A 263 -14.11 -28.50 0.26
N GLU A 264 -14.96 -28.95 1.19
CA GLU A 264 -15.48 -28.11 2.26
C GLU A 264 -14.39 -27.67 3.23
N ILE A 265 -13.47 -28.57 3.61
CA ILE A 265 -12.31 -28.22 4.45
C ILE A 265 -11.43 -27.17 3.75
N LEU A 266 -11.17 -27.30 2.45
CA LEU A 266 -10.40 -26.32 1.67
C LEU A 266 -11.11 -24.96 1.58
N ARG A 267 -12.44 -24.95 1.47
CA ARG A 267 -13.26 -23.73 1.48
C ARG A 267 -13.15 -23.01 2.81
N LEU A 268 -13.37 -23.72 3.92
CA LEU A 268 -13.25 -23.18 5.29
C LEU A 268 -11.82 -22.69 5.58
N THR A 269 -10.81 -23.41 5.12
CA THR A 269 -9.41 -23.00 5.25
C THR A 269 -9.15 -21.66 4.58
N ARG A 270 -9.68 -21.44 3.36
CA ARG A 270 -9.53 -20.17 2.64
C ARG A 270 -10.25 -19.02 3.36
N GLU A 271 -11.47 -19.26 3.81
CA GLU A 271 -12.26 -18.28 4.56
C GLU A 271 -11.56 -17.87 5.86
N ASN A 272 -10.98 -18.84 6.59
CA ASN A 272 -10.20 -18.56 7.79
C ASN A 272 -8.93 -17.74 7.51
N HIS A 273 -8.21 -17.99 6.41
CA HIS A 273 -7.07 -17.15 6.02
C HIS A 273 -7.50 -15.71 5.72
N ASP A 274 -8.60 -15.52 4.98
CA ASP A 274 -9.14 -14.18 4.68
C ASP A 274 -9.59 -13.43 5.95
N ASN A 275 -10.15 -14.16 6.92
CA ASN A 275 -10.52 -13.63 8.23
C ASN A 275 -9.28 -13.20 9.03
N ILE A 276 -8.23 -14.04 9.09
CA ILE A 276 -6.97 -13.71 9.77
C ILE A 276 -6.32 -12.46 9.15
N ASP A 277 -6.28 -12.36 7.82
CA ASP A 277 -5.74 -11.19 7.12
C ASP A 277 -6.55 -9.91 7.42
N THR A 278 -7.86 -10.04 7.58
CA THR A 278 -8.74 -8.93 7.92
C THR A 278 -8.57 -8.49 9.37
N LEU A 279 -8.46 -9.43 10.31
CA LEU A 279 -8.19 -9.14 11.72
C LEU A 279 -6.79 -8.54 11.93
N SER A 280 -5.77 -9.07 11.25
CA SER A 280 -4.40 -8.55 11.30
C SER A 280 -4.33 -7.10 10.85
N ARG A 281 -5.00 -6.74 9.74
CA ARG A 281 -5.11 -5.35 9.28
C ARG A 281 -5.84 -4.43 10.26
N ARG A 282 -6.83 -4.95 11.01
CA ARG A 282 -7.52 -4.18 12.06
C ARG A 282 -6.59 -3.91 13.25
N VAL A 283 -5.82 -4.91 13.68
CA VAL A 283 -4.82 -4.76 14.75
C VAL A 283 -3.77 -3.71 14.38
N GLU A 284 -3.16 -3.80 13.18
CA GLU A 284 -2.20 -2.80 12.71
C GLU A 284 -2.79 -1.38 12.67
N ALA A 285 -4.06 -1.25 12.25
CA ALA A 285 -4.73 0.05 12.21
C ALA A 285 -4.98 0.63 13.61
N LEU A 286 -5.29 -0.21 14.60
CA LEU A 286 -5.45 0.21 15.99
C LEU A 286 -4.11 0.61 16.63
N GLU A 287 -3.05 -0.15 16.36
CA GLU A 287 -1.69 0.20 16.81
C GLU A 287 -1.21 1.54 16.22
N GLN A 288 -1.48 1.79 14.92
CA GLN A 288 -1.21 3.08 14.29
C GLN A 288 -2.01 4.22 14.92
N LYS A 289 -3.30 4.00 15.24
CA LYS A 289 -4.11 5.01 15.93
C LYS A 289 -3.57 5.32 17.33
N ALA A 290 -3.15 4.29 18.08
CA ALA A 290 -2.56 4.46 19.40
C ALA A 290 -1.25 5.27 19.35
N THR A 291 -0.37 4.97 18.40
CA THR A 291 0.90 5.71 18.23
C THR A 291 0.69 7.16 17.79
N ILE A 292 -0.30 7.44 16.92
CA ILE A 292 -0.66 8.81 16.54
C ILE A 292 -1.20 9.57 17.77
N LYS A 293 -2.11 8.98 18.55
CA LYS A 293 -2.67 9.60 19.75
C LYS A 293 -1.59 9.90 20.81
N ALA A 294 -0.63 8.99 20.98
CA ALA A 294 0.53 9.22 21.85
C ALA A 294 1.41 10.39 21.37
N LYS A 295 1.69 10.47 20.06
CA LYS A 295 2.47 11.58 19.46
C LYS A 295 1.75 12.93 19.58
N THR A 296 0.44 12.97 19.39
CA THR A 296 -0.33 14.22 19.57
C THR A 296 -0.32 14.66 21.03
N LYS A 297 -0.42 13.74 21.99
CA LYS A 297 -0.33 14.06 23.42
C LYS A 297 1.04 14.64 23.79
N ALA A 298 2.13 14.08 23.27
CA ALA A 298 3.47 14.62 23.49
C ALA A 298 3.64 16.04 22.92
N ARG A 299 3.03 16.35 21.77
CA ARG A 299 3.11 17.67 21.14
C ARG A 299 2.33 18.75 21.89
N THR A 300 1.16 18.42 22.45
CA THR A 300 0.36 19.38 23.23
C THR A 300 1.06 19.78 24.53
N VAL A 301 1.85 18.88 25.13
CA VAL A 301 2.59 19.17 26.38
C VAL A 301 3.76 20.15 26.18
N VAL A 302 4.30 20.26 24.96
CA VAL A 302 5.46 21.13 24.66
C VAL A 302 5.04 22.56 24.24
N SER A 303 3.76 22.79 23.93
CA SER A 303 3.28 24.07 23.37
C SER A 303 2.65 25.02 24.40
N VAL A 304 2.85 24.78 25.70
CA VAL A 304 2.45 25.75 26.73
C VAL A 304 3.58 26.76 26.88
N ASP A 305 3.43 27.92 26.22
CA ASP A 305 4.38 29.02 26.21
C ASP A 305 4.66 29.51 27.66
N PRO A 306 5.93 29.53 28.13
CA PRO A 306 6.29 30.03 29.45
C PRO A 306 6.29 31.58 29.55
N THR A 307 5.75 32.31 28.58
CA THR A 307 5.99 33.75 28.40
C THR A 307 5.05 34.69 29.17
N ALA A 308 4.26 34.20 30.14
CA ALA A 308 3.19 35.00 30.76
C ALA A 308 3.48 35.55 32.19
N ASN A 309 4.72 35.49 32.69
CA ASN A 309 5.04 36.12 33.98
C ASN A 309 6.34 36.94 33.88
N LEU A 310 6.24 38.11 33.26
CA LEU A 310 7.19 39.19 33.52
C LEU A 310 6.65 40.02 34.69
N PRO A 311 7.38 40.15 35.81
CA PRO A 311 6.98 41.04 36.90
C PRO A 311 6.95 42.47 36.37
N GLY A 312 5.83 43.17 36.63
CA GLY A 312 5.65 44.57 36.27
C GLY A 312 6.74 45.47 36.90
N PRO A 313 7.12 46.56 36.23
CA PRO A 313 8.16 47.46 36.73
C PRO A 313 7.72 48.08 38.08
N PRO A 314 8.65 48.30 39.01
CA PRO A 314 8.34 48.94 40.29
C PRO A 314 7.91 50.38 40.05
N ASN A 315 6.76 50.75 40.61
CA ASN A 315 6.30 52.14 40.70
C ASN A 315 7.37 52.95 41.45
N SER A 316 7.93 53.94 40.76
CA SER A 316 8.80 54.94 41.38
C SER A 316 7.90 56.08 41.89
N MET A 317 7.97 56.34 43.19
CA MET A 317 7.45 57.56 43.82
C MET A 317 8.46 58.70 43.68
#